data_AF-A0A557ZN42-F1
#
_entry.id   AF-A0A557ZN42-F1
#
_cell.length_a   1.000
_cell.length_b   1.000
_cell.length_c   1.000
_cell.angle_alpha   90.00
_cell.angle_beta   90.00
_cell.angle_gamma   90.00
#
_symmetry.space_group_name_H-M   'P 1'
#
loop_
_entity.id
_entity.type
_entity.pdbx_description
1 polymer ?
#
loop_
_entity_poly.entity_id
_entity_poly.type
_entity_poly.pdbx_seq_one_letter_code
_entity_poly.pdbx_strand_id
1 'polypeptide(L)'
;MDLSPYITSLREDLTATASAGDDQTRRAAAVLSAALEPAVRLALMNALADLAAEVTTQLPEHVVEVRLDGRDVRVVVTGTGAAEREPG
;
A
#
# COMPACT_ATOMS: atom_id res chain seq x y z
N MET A 1 -7.73 -3.04 3.27
CA MET A 1 -6.66 -2.54 4.12
C MET A 1 -6.51 -1.07 3.83
N ASP A 2 -6.78 -0.24 4.84
CA ASP A 2 -6.55 1.20 4.75
C ASP A 2 -5.05 1.48 4.95
N LEU A 3 -4.45 2.23 4.02
CA LEU A 3 -3.04 2.65 4.10
C LEU A 3 -2.86 3.95 4.91
N SER A 4 -3.94 4.65 5.21
CA SER A 4 -3.91 5.96 5.87
C SER A 4 -3.19 5.94 7.23
N PRO A 5 -3.37 4.93 8.12
CA PRO A 5 -2.66 4.89 9.40
C PRO A 5 -1.13 4.83 9.24
N TYR A 6 -0.63 4.06 8.27
CA TYR A 6 0.80 3.92 8.01
C TYR A 6 1.40 5.22 7.47
N ILE A 7 0.67 5.90 6.58
CA ILE A 7 1.09 7.19 6.02
C ILE A 7 1.04 8.28 7.10
N THR A 8 0.02 8.28 7.96
CA THR A 8 -0.09 9.22 9.09
C THR A 8 1.08 9.05 10.06
N SER A 9 1.41 7.82 10.45
CA SER A 9 2.57 7.55 11.32
C SER A 9 3.86 8.12 10.73
N LEU A 10 4.10 7.91 9.44
CA LEU A 10 5.29 8.43 8.77
C LEU A 10 5.34 9.97 8.75
N ARG A 11 4.19 10.63 8.63
CA ARG A 11 4.09 12.11 8.72
C ARG A 11 4.34 12.62 10.14
N GLU A 12 3.83 11.91 11.14
CA GLU A 12 4.06 12.23 12.55
C GLU A 12 5.54 12.08 12.91
N ASP A 13 6.19 11.00 12.48
CA ASP A 13 7.63 10.77 12.69
C ASP A 13 8.48 11.87 12.03
N LEU A 14 8.15 12.28 10.81
CA LEU A 14 8.85 13.37 10.12
C LEU A 14 8.68 14.70 10.87
N THR A 15 7.47 14.97 11.35
CA THR A 15 7.15 16.19 12.10
C THR A 15 7.87 16.21 13.45
N ALA A 16 7.86 15.09 14.17
CA ALA A 16 8.56 14.92 15.44
C ALA A 16 10.06 15.14 15.27
N THR A 17 10.66 14.56 14.23
CA THR A 17 12.09 14.75 13.91
C THR A 17 12.42 16.20 13.58
N ALA A 18 11.59 16.85 12.75
CA ALA A 18 11.80 18.24 12.35
C ALA A 18 11.56 19.26 13.48
N SER A 19 10.82 18.87 14.53
CA SER A 19 10.53 19.76 15.67
C SER A 19 11.79 20.24 16.40
N ALA A 20 12.86 19.43 16.39
CA ALA A 20 14.16 19.77 16.97
C ALA A 20 14.95 20.80 16.14
N GLY A 21 14.53 21.08 14.91
CA GLY A 21 15.18 22.02 13.99
C GLY A 21 14.68 23.45 14.12
N ASP A 22 15.11 24.29 13.17
CA ASP A 22 14.63 25.67 13.02
C ASP A 22 13.27 25.74 12.31
N ASP A 23 12.73 26.96 12.18
CA ASP A 23 11.46 27.20 11.49
C ASP A 23 11.48 26.76 10.03
N GLN A 24 12.62 26.89 9.34
CA GLN A 24 12.76 26.48 7.95
C GLN A 24 12.65 24.95 7.83
N THR A 25 13.28 24.23 8.74
CA THR A 25 13.25 22.76 8.83
C THR A 25 11.84 22.26 9.09
N ARG A 26 11.11 22.87 10.04
CA ARG A 26 9.71 22.54 10.31
C ARG A 26 8.80 22.77 9.10
N ARG A 27 8.99 23.89 8.39
CA ARG A 27 8.21 24.20 7.17
C ARG A 27 8.51 23.21 6.05
N ALA A 28 9.78 22.87 5.84
CA ALA A 28 10.19 21.89 4.84
C ALA A 28 9.56 20.52 5.14
N ALA A 29 9.61 20.07 6.40
CA ALA A 29 8.99 18.81 6.81
C ALA A 29 7.48 18.80 6.56
N ALA A 30 6.76 19.88 6.91
CA ALA A 30 5.32 19.98 6.66
C ALA A 30 4.97 19.88 5.16
N VAL A 31 5.73 20.57 4.30
CA VAL A 31 5.55 20.51 2.84
C VAL A 31 5.87 19.12 2.29
N LEU A 32 6.99 18.52 2.71
CA LEU A 32 7.40 17.19 2.26
C LEU A 32 6.41 16.11 2.71
N SER A 33 5.95 16.14 3.97
CA SER A 33 4.93 15.22 4.49
C SER A 33 3.65 15.25 3.67
N ALA A 34 3.20 16.43 3.21
CA ALA A 34 2.01 16.56 2.38
C ALA A 34 2.28 16.10 0.93
N ALA A 35 3.43 16.44 0.37
CA ALA A 35 3.78 16.13 -1.01
C ALA A 35 4.11 14.64 -1.24
N LEU A 36 4.61 13.95 -0.22
CA LEU A 36 5.02 12.54 -0.33
C LEU A 36 3.87 11.55 -0.22
N GLU A 37 2.71 11.93 0.32
CA GLU A 37 1.60 10.99 0.54
C GLU A 37 1.19 10.20 -0.72
N PRO A 38 1.01 10.82 -1.91
CA PRO A 38 0.69 10.08 -3.13
C PRO A 38 1.82 9.13 -3.57
N ALA A 39 3.07 9.56 -3.44
CA ALA A 39 4.24 8.78 -3.86
C ALA A 39 4.45 7.56 -2.95
N VAL A 40 4.32 7.73 -1.63
CA VAL A 40 4.40 6.63 -0.64
C VAL A 40 3.29 5.62 -0.89
N ARG A 41 2.06 6.07 -1.15
CA ARG A 41 0.94 5.18 -1.46
C ARG A 41 1.23 4.33 -2.70
N LEU A 42 1.74 4.94 -3.76
CA LEU A 42 2.10 4.21 -4.98
C LEU A 42 3.23 3.21 -4.73
N ALA A 43 4.26 3.59 -3.98
CA ALA A 43 5.37 2.71 -3.65
C ALA A 43 4.90 1.49 -2.84
N LEU A 44 4.04 1.68 -1.83
CA LEU A 44 3.42 0.59 -1.07
C LEU A 44 2.58 -0.31 -1.97
N MET A 45 1.90 0.25 -2.96
CA MET A 45 1.09 -0.53 -3.89
C MET A 45 1.93 -1.41 -4.80
N ASN A 46 3.02 -0.89 -5.34
CA ASN A 46 3.95 -1.67 -6.14
C ASN A 46 4.56 -2.81 -5.31
N ALA A 47 5.00 -2.52 -4.08
CA ALA A 47 5.55 -3.54 -3.19
C ALA A 47 4.54 -4.65 -2.85
N LEU A 48 3.27 -4.30 -2.63
CA LEU A 48 2.21 -5.29 -2.38
C LEU A 48 1.86 -6.09 -3.64
N ALA A 49 1.92 -5.49 -4.83
CA ALA A 49 1.72 -6.20 -6.10
C ALA A 49 2.84 -7.21 -6.36
N ASP A 50 4.10 -6.82 -6.13
CA ASP A 50 5.26 -7.71 -6.24
C ASP A 50 5.13 -8.89 -5.26
N LEU A 51 4.77 -8.62 -4.01
CA LEU A 51 4.51 -9.65 -3.00
C LEU A 51 3.37 -10.60 -3.42
N ALA A 52 2.29 -10.08 -4.00
CA ALA A 52 1.17 -10.91 -4.47
C ALA A 52 1.58 -11.84 -5.62
N ALA A 53 2.41 -11.35 -6.54
CA ALA A 53 2.99 -12.18 -7.60
C ALA A 53 3.87 -13.29 -7.00
N GLU A 54 4.74 -12.96 -6.04
CA GLU A 54 5.57 -13.94 -5.35
C GLU A 54 4.74 -15.01 -4.63
N VAL A 55 3.72 -14.61 -3.86
CA VAL A 55 2.82 -15.53 -3.16
C VAL A 55 2.05 -16.42 -4.15
N THR A 56 1.61 -15.88 -5.28
CA THR A 56 0.95 -16.66 -6.33
C THR A 56 1.86 -17.78 -6.85
N THR A 57 3.16 -17.53 -7.01
CA THR A 57 4.10 -18.60 -7.43
C THR A 57 4.24 -19.73 -6.40
N GLN A 58 3.96 -19.43 -5.13
CA GLN A 58 4.01 -20.39 -4.03
C GLN A 58 2.66 -21.11 -3.80
N LEU A 59 1.60 -20.70 -4.51
CA LEU A 59 0.25 -21.27 -4.38
C LEU A 59 -0.24 -21.80 -5.75
N PRO A 60 0.10 -23.04 -6.12
CA PRO A 60 -0.14 -23.57 -7.49
C PRO A 60 -1.59 -23.55 -7.96
N GLU A 61 -2.55 -23.67 -7.03
CA GLU A 61 -3.99 -23.70 -7.33
C GLU A 61 -4.71 -22.37 -7.06
N HIS A 62 -3.96 -21.31 -6.71
CA HIS A 62 -4.56 -20.03 -6.34
C HIS A 62 -3.77 -18.86 -6.93
N VAL A 63 -4.48 -17.89 -7.47
CA VAL A 63 -3.93 -16.60 -7.87
C VAL A 63 -4.26 -15.58 -6.79
N VAL A 64 -3.24 -14.84 -6.35
CA VAL A 64 -3.38 -13.75 -5.38
C VAL A 64 -3.14 -12.44 -6.12
N GLU A 65 -4.14 -11.57 -6.08
CA GLU A 65 -4.10 -10.23 -6.67
C GLU A 65 -4.30 -9.16 -5.60
N VAL A 66 -3.70 -8.00 -5.83
CA VAL A 66 -3.91 -6.81 -5.01
C VAL A 66 -4.59 -5.75 -5.86
N ARG A 67 -5.73 -5.24 -5.38
CA ARG A 67 -6.56 -4.26 -6.08
C ARG A 67 -6.78 -3.02 -5.23
N LEU A 68 -6.95 -1.89 -5.90
CA LEU A 68 -7.37 -0.65 -5.27
C LEU A 68 -8.90 -0.53 -5.33
N ASP A 69 -9.51 -0.26 -4.18
CA ASP A 69 -10.93 0.06 -4.03
C ASP A 69 -11.03 1.42 -3.32
N GLY A 70 -11.14 2.49 -4.11
CA GLY A 70 -11.02 3.86 -3.61
C GLY A 70 -9.63 4.12 -3.01
N ARG A 71 -9.55 4.26 -1.68
CA ARG A 71 -8.28 4.44 -0.94
C ARG A 71 -7.81 3.16 -0.26
N ASP A 72 -8.62 2.11 -0.31
CA ASP A 72 -8.37 0.85 0.36
C ASP A 72 -7.73 -0.16 -0.59
N VAL A 73 -6.82 -0.94 -0.02
CA VAL A 73 -6.20 -2.08 -0.69
C VAL A 73 -7.00 -3.34 -0.41
N ARG A 74 -7.35 -4.10 -1.44
CA ARG A 74 -8.06 -5.37 -1.31
C ARG A 74 -7.19 -6.48 -1.86
N VAL A 75 -7.00 -7.53 -1.06
CA VAL A 75 -6.37 -8.77 -1.52
C VAL A 75 -7.50 -9.67 -2.04
N VAL A 76 -7.35 -10.16 -3.26
CA VAL A 76 -8.29 -11.09 -3.90
C VAL A 76 -7.56 -12.40 -4.13
N VAL A 77 -8.17 -13.50 -3.72
CA VAL A 77 -7.63 -14.84 -3.96
C VAL A 77 -8.63 -15.60 -4.82
N THR A 78 -8.20 -16.06 -5.98
CA THR A 78 -9.03 -16.83 -6.91
C THR A 78 -8.44 -18.22 -7.08
N GLY A 79 -9.24 -19.26 -6.83
CA GLY A 79 -8.84 -20.64 -7.11
C GLY A 79 -8.84 -20.90 -8.62
N THR A 80 -7.80 -21.57 -9.13
CA THR A 80 -7.69 -21.94 -10.55
C THR A 80 -8.50 -23.20 -10.90
N GLY A 81 -9.08 -23.89 -9.92
CA GLY A 81 -9.90 -25.10 -10.09
C GLY A 81 -11.42 -24.91 -10.29
N ALA A 82 -11.92 -23.67 -10.46
CA ALA A 82 -13.36 -23.39 -10.53
C ALA A 82 -13.89 -23.02 -11.92
N ALA A 83 -13.19 -23.39 -13.00
CA ALA A 83 -13.68 -23.20 -14.38
C ALA A 83 -14.59 -24.34 -14.88
N GLU A 84 -14.91 -25.36 -14.07
CA GLU A 84 -15.63 -26.56 -14.53
C GLU A 84 -16.94 -26.85 -13.76
N ARG A 85 -17.67 -25.80 -13.38
CA ARG A 85 -19.10 -25.94 -13.05
C ARG A 85 -19.95 -25.11 -14.02
N GLU A 86 -20.08 -25.61 -15.24
CA GLU A 86 -21.26 -25.34 -16.07
C GLU A 86 -22.50 -25.91 -15.34
N PRO A 87 -23.56 -25.12 -15.09
CA PRO A 87 -24.84 -25.66 -14.66
C PRO A 87 -25.55 -26.24 -15.90
N GLY A 88 -25.81 -27.54 -15.86
CA GLY A 88 -26.69 -28.23 -16.82
C GLY A 88 -28.16 -27.89 -16.66
#